data_AF-A0A7C8EUQ7-F1
#
_entry.id   AF-A0A7C8EUQ7-F1
#
_cell.length_a   1.000
_cell.length_b   1.000
_cell.length_c   1.000
_cell.angle_alpha   90.00
_cell.angle_beta   90.00
_cell.angle_gamma   90.00
#
_symmetry.space_group_name_H-M   'P 1'
#
loop_
_entity.id
_entity.type
_entity.pdbx_description
1 polymer ?
#
loop_
_entity_poly.entity_id
_entity_poly.type
_entity_poly.pdbx_seq_one_letter_code
_entity_poly.pdbx_strand_id
1 'polypeptide(L)'
;MKQKQDPSLAKIMAAVLFVGAVAYGVVRFSQWLNEDIILGAIEKSAPDKIDMAKELAAKGDTAEAKKALRPIVARVKSDSVTPRALMLMAQLEQESGNTETALALLKRAVDEFPTSPDQPRAATTYGRLLEDLGRIADAKQVYSAVRATAQPALRGAAVAGLARLAERAGELVEARDLYRQAVADSEWDSPEWNLALDGLGRLNVHFIFSQEETPESEPYIVAPGDSLNRIGVRLNTTQGMLIRANGIEDPSKLRPGQRLKHTPTDFRIIIERSTCRLFLLGKNTLFKRYSVGLGMPGDETTLGSYTIGNKMKDPTWYRPGGSPVPPGDPENELGTRWMPLVPNAEGLPTSLGIHGTNKPETVGNYSSLGCARLVPEDVEELYDLVVRGTPVEIVENFGPERVG
;
A
#
# COMPACT_ATOMS: atom_id res chain seq x y z
N MET A 1 73.96 28.60 56.58
CA MET A 1 74.42 27.98 55.32
C MET A 1 73.41 28.31 54.23
N LYS A 2 73.77 29.13 53.22
CA LYS A 2 72.90 29.39 52.06
C LYS A 2 72.98 28.18 51.14
N GLN A 3 71.90 27.41 51.06
CA GLN A 3 71.74 26.31 50.12
C GLN A 3 71.69 26.93 48.72
N LYS A 4 72.78 26.82 47.94
CA LYS A 4 72.77 27.15 46.52
C LYS A 4 71.75 26.20 45.88
N GLN A 5 70.56 26.69 45.54
CA GLN A 5 69.69 25.97 44.64
C GLN A 5 70.45 25.77 43.35
N ASP A 6 70.72 24.52 43.01
CA ASP A 6 71.47 24.15 41.82
C ASP A 6 70.61 24.49 40.60
N PRO A 7 70.96 25.54 39.82
CA PRO A 7 70.16 25.97 38.68
C PRO A 7 70.11 24.90 37.58
N SER A 8 70.93 23.84 37.68
CA SER A 8 70.88 22.69 36.77
C SER A 8 69.61 21.84 36.98
N LEU A 9 69.19 21.59 38.22
CA LEU A 9 68.03 20.74 38.51
C LEU A 9 66.71 21.39 38.08
N ALA A 10 66.57 22.69 38.32
CA ALA A 10 65.40 23.46 37.88
C ALA A 10 65.31 23.53 36.34
N LYS A 11 66.45 23.66 35.65
CA LYS A 11 66.51 23.63 34.17
C LYS A 11 66.20 22.25 33.60
N ILE A 12 66.68 21.18 34.24
CA ILE A 12 66.35 19.79 33.86
C ILE A 12 64.86 19.53 34.03
N MET A 13 64.27 19.92 35.16
CA MET A 13 62.83 19.78 35.41
C MET A 13 61.98 20.57 34.40
N ALA A 14 62.38 21.82 34.08
CA ALA A 14 61.72 22.62 33.06
C ALA A 14 61.81 21.98 31.66
N ALA A 15 62.96 21.41 31.31
CA ALA A 15 63.15 20.70 30.05
C ALA A 15 62.29 19.41 29.96
N VAL A 16 62.20 18.63 31.04
CA VAL A 16 61.36 17.43 31.10
C VAL A 16 59.88 17.79 30.99
N LEU A 17 59.42 18.84 31.70
CA LEU A 17 58.05 19.33 31.59
C LEU A 17 57.74 19.87 30.19
N PHE A 18 58.68 20.55 29.54
CA PHE A 18 58.53 21.03 28.17
C PHE A 18 58.42 19.88 27.16
N VAL A 19 59.30 18.87 27.26
CA VAL A 19 59.24 17.66 26.42
C VAL A 19 57.93 16.90 26.66
N GLY A 20 57.49 16.76 27.91
CA GLY A 20 56.21 16.15 28.26
C GLY A 20 55.01 16.91 27.67
N ALA A 21 55.02 18.26 27.73
CA ALA A 21 53.97 19.09 27.16
C ALA A 21 53.94 19.04 25.63
N VAL A 22 55.11 19.00 24.96
CA VAL A 22 55.22 18.83 23.51
C VAL A 22 54.74 17.43 23.09
N ALA A 23 55.15 16.37 23.80
CA ALA A 23 54.69 15.01 23.53
C ALA A 23 53.17 14.88 23.71
N TYR A 24 52.61 15.47 24.77
CA TYR A 24 51.16 15.53 24.99
C TYR A 24 50.45 16.32 23.87
N GLY A 25 51.00 17.47 23.47
CA GLY A 25 50.50 18.28 22.36
C GLY A 25 50.49 17.53 21.03
N VAL A 26 51.55 16.78 20.71
CA VAL A 26 51.64 15.95 19.50
C VAL A 26 50.61 14.83 19.52
N VAL A 27 50.40 14.17 20.67
CA VAL A 27 49.37 13.12 20.81
C VAL A 27 47.97 13.72 20.64
N ARG A 28 47.67 14.86 21.28
CA ARG A 28 46.37 15.52 21.16
C ARG A 28 46.11 16.07 19.76
N PHE A 29 47.12 16.63 19.12
CA PHE A 29 47.02 17.12 17.74
C PHE A 29 46.86 15.97 16.74
N SER A 30 47.59 14.87 16.94
CA SER A 30 47.42 13.64 16.16
C SER A 30 46.02 13.07 16.31
N GLN A 31 45.49 13.00 17.54
CA GLN A 31 44.11 12.59 17.81
C GLN A 31 43.08 13.51 17.14
N TRP A 32 43.27 14.83 17.26
CA TRP A 32 42.40 15.83 16.63
C TRP A 32 42.41 15.74 15.09
N LEU A 33 43.59 15.58 14.47
CA LEU A 33 43.71 15.37 13.03
C LEU A 33 43.04 14.05 12.58
N ASN A 34 43.18 12.98 13.35
CA ASN A 34 42.64 11.66 12.97
C ASN A 34 41.15 11.51 13.23
N GLU A 35 40.60 12.16 14.25
CA GLU A 35 39.17 12.05 14.58
C GLU A 35 38.37 13.17 13.92
N ASP A 36 38.55 14.44 14.30
CA ASP A 36 37.64 15.50 13.87
C ASP A 36 37.73 15.82 12.37
N ILE A 37 38.94 15.87 11.79
CA ILE A 37 39.10 16.20 10.36
C ILE A 37 38.63 15.05 9.48
N ILE A 38 39.01 13.80 9.82
CA ILE A 38 38.61 12.64 9.03
C ILE A 38 37.10 12.40 9.17
N LEU A 39 36.53 12.50 10.37
CA LEU A 39 35.09 12.36 10.57
C LEU A 39 34.32 13.44 9.83
N GLY A 40 34.75 14.70 9.93
CA GLY A 40 34.14 15.81 9.20
C GLY A 40 34.22 15.64 7.68
N ALA A 41 35.34 15.11 7.15
CA ALA A 41 35.47 14.81 5.73
C ALA A 41 34.57 13.64 5.30
N ILE A 42 34.47 12.57 6.12
CA ILE A 42 33.58 11.44 5.84
C ILE A 42 32.13 11.91 5.84
N GLU A 43 31.69 12.64 6.87
CA GLU A 43 30.33 13.15 6.99
C GLU A 43 29.97 14.08 5.82
N LYS A 44 30.86 15.00 5.44
CA LYS A 44 30.65 15.88 4.28
C LYS A 44 30.50 15.11 2.97
N SER A 45 31.26 14.03 2.79
CA SER A 45 31.19 13.15 1.60
C SER A 45 30.09 12.09 1.66
N ALA A 46 29.38 11.97 2.80
CA ALA A 46 28.50 10.85 3.05
C ALA A 46 27.26 10.80 2.14
N PRO A 47 26.59 11.93 1.82
CA PRO A 47 25.48 11.93 0.85
C PRO A 47 25.90 11.35 -0.50
N ASP A 48 27.00 11.85 -1.08
CA ASP A 48 27.52 11.40 -2.38
C ASP A 48 27.87 9.91 -2.37
N LYS A 49 28.46 9.43 -1.26
CA LYS A 49 28.79 8.00 -1.09
C LYS A 49 27.55 7.12 -0.94
N ILE A 50 26.49 7.61 -0.30
CA ILE A 50 25.21 6.89 -0.21
C ILE A 50 24.60 6.79 -1.61
N ASP A 51 24.62 7.85 -2.40
CA ASP A 51 24.07 7.83 -3.76
C ASP A 51 24.90 6.94 -4.69
N MET A 52 26.22 7.01 -4.61
CA MET A 52 27.11 6.08 -5.30
C MET A 52 26.83 4.61 -4.90
N ALA A 53 26.60 4.34 -3.62
CA ALA A 53 26.27 2.99 -3.16
C ALA A 53 24.93 2.50 -3.74
N LYS A 54 23.92 3.37 -3.87
CA LYS A 54 22.65 3.01 -4.54
C LYS A 54 22.87 2.68 -6.02
N GLU A 55 23.68 3.47 -6.72
CA GLU A 55 23.98 3.21 -8.13
C GLU A 55 24.73 1.89 -8.34
N LEU A 56 25.70 1.59 -7.46
CA LEU A 56 26.41 0.31 -7.47
C LEU A 56 25.44 -0.85 -7.20
N ALA A 57 24.56 -0.72 -6.21
CA ALA A 57 23.53 -1.72 -5.92
C ALA A 57 22.60 -1.96 -7.13
N ALA A 58 22.16 -0.89 -7.81
CA ALA A 58 21.33 -0.99 -9.00
C ALA A 58 22.01 -1.72 -10.17
N LYS A 59 23.35 -1.74 -10.20
CA LYS A 59 24.16 -2.49 -11.18
C LYS A 59 24.47 -3.93 -10.75
N GLY A 60 24.07 -4.34 -9.54
CA GLY A 60 24.41 -5.63 -8.95
C GLY A 60 25.77 -5.67 -8.25
N ASP A 61 26.47 -4.53 -8.13
CA ASP A 61 27.79 -4.42 -7.49
C ASP A 61 27.67 -4.29 -5.95
N THR A 62 26.94 -5.21 -5.32
CA THR A 62 26.61 -5.19 -3.89
C THR A 62 27.85 -5.08 -2.98
N ALA A 63 28.96 -5.72 -3.36
CA ALA A 63 30.19 -5.69 -2.57
C ALA A 63 30.82 -4.28 -2.50
N GLU A 64 30.88 -3.58 -3.63
CA GLU A 64 31.41 -2.21 -3.67
C GLU A 64 30.43 -1.20 -3.04
N ALA A 65 29.11 -1.41 -3.19
CA ALA A 65 28.10 -0.62 -2.49
C ALA A 65 28.29 -0.69 -0.95
N LYS A 66 28.41 -1.90 -0.40
CA LYS A 66 28.67 -2.11 1.03
C LYS A 66 29.99 -1.49 1.48
N LYS A 67 31.04 -1.59 0.66
CA LYS A 67 32.35 -0.99 0.93
C LYS A 67 32.30 0.55 0.98
N ALA A 68 31.50 1.17 0.12
CA ALA A 68 31.27 2.62 0.13
C ALA A 68 30.57 3.10 1.41
N LEU A 69 29.63 2.32 1.93
CA LEU A 69 28.85 2.65 3.13
C LEU A 69 29.58 2.38 4.45
N ARG A 70 30.50 1.40 4.47
CA ARG A 70 31.19 0.95 5.69
C ARG A 70 31.82 2.08 6.52
N PRO A 71 32.55 3.06 5.94
CA PRO A 71 33.10 4.18 6.71
C PRO A 71 32.03 5.03 7.40
N ILE A 72 30.87 5.21 6.76
CA ILE A 72 29.77 6.04 7.28
C ILE A 72 29.13 5.32 8.47
N VAL A 73 28.70 4.07 8.26
CA VAL A 73 28.04 3.22 9.27
C VAL A 73 28.91 2.97 10.51
N ALA A 74 30.23 2.93 10.33
CA ALA A 74 31.17 2.64 11.41
C ALA A 74 31.59 3.87 12.23
N ARG A 75 31.56 5.07 11.65
CA ARG A 75 32.24 6.24 12.24
C ARG A 75 31.39 7.50 12.35
N VAL A 76 30.40 7.69 11.48
CA VAL A 76 29.58 8.91 11.46
C VAL A 76 28.40 8.78 12.43
N LYS A 77 28.20 9.79 13.28
CA LYS A 77 27.07 9.88 14.22
C LYS A 77 26.20 11.09 13.88
N SER A 78 25.47 11.00 12.78
CA SER A 78 24.69 12.10 12.23
C SER A 78 23.24 11.69 12.01
N ASP A 79 22.30 12.38 12.65
CA ASP A 79 20.86 12.07 12.59
C ASP A 79 20.30 12.11 11.16
N SER A 80 20.88 12.90 10.28
CA SER A 80 20.41 13.09 8.90
C SER A 80 21.05 12.13 7.89
N VAL A 81 22.17 11.47 8.26
CA VAL A 81 23.00 10.68 7.33
C VAL A 81 23.09 9.22 7.76
N THR A 82 23.42 8.96 9.03
CA THR A 82 23.75 7.61 9.49
C THR A 82 22.57 6.64 9.39
N PRO A 83 21.33 7.01 9.75
CA PRO A 83 20.15 6.15 9.56
C PRO A 83 19.93 5.73 8.11
N ARG A 84 20.13 6.64 7.14
CA ARG A 84 20.02 6.33 5.71
C ARG A 84 21.06 5.32 5.26
N ALA A 85 22.31 5.49 5.68
CA ALA A 85 23.38 4.56 5.38
C ALA A 85 23.15 3.19 6.02
N LEU A 86 22.66 3.15 7.27
CA LEU A 86 22.30 1.92 7.98
C LEU A 86 21.16 1.16 7.28
N MET A 87 20.10 1.87 6.87
CA MET A 87 18.98 1.26 6.15
C MET A 87 19.41 0.69 4.79
N LEU A 88 20.19 1.44 4.01
CA LEU A 88 20.71 0.95 2.73
C LEU A 88 21.64 -0.24 2.92
N MET A 89 22.54 -0.19 3.90
CA MET A 89 23.42 -1.32 4.23
C MET A 89 22.58 -2.54 4.65
N ALA A 90 21.52 -2.35 5.45
CA ALA A 90 20.63 -3.42 5.86
C ALA A 90 19.90 -4.06 4.67
N GLN A 91 19.42 -3.26 3.72
CA GLN A 91 18.82 -3.76 2.48
C GLN A 91 19.82 -4.65 1.71
N LEU A 92 21.06 -4.18 1.52
CA LEU A 92 22.09 -4.94 0.81
C LEU A 92 22.48 -6.23 1.55
N GLU A 93 22.43 -6.24 2.89
CA GLU A 93 22.64 -7.45 3.67
C GLU A 93 21.47 -8.44 3.51
N GLN A 94 20.23 -7.95 3.52
CA GLN A 94 19.05 -8.77 3.29
C GLN A 94 19.05 -9.42 1.90
N GLU A 95 19.37 -8.66 0.85
CA GLU A 95 19.52 -9.16 -0.53
C GLU A 95 20.64 -10.22 -0.65
N SER A 96 21.64 -10.16 0.24
CA SER A 96 22.72 -11.17 0.33
C SER A 96 22.36 -12.38 1.21
N GLY A 97 21.14 -12.45 1.75
CA GLY A 97 20.71 -13.50 2.68
C GLY A 97 21.19 -13.33 4.13
N ASN A 98 21.82 -12.20 4.46
CA ASN A 98 22.37 -11.92 5.79
C ASN A 98 21.35 -11.23 6.71
N THR A 99 20.19 -11.86 6.89
CA THR A 99 19.01 -11.28 7.56
C THR A 99 19.29 -10.78 8.98
N GLU A 100 20.01 -11.53 9.81
CA GLU A 100 20.34 -11.10 11.18
C GLU A 100 21.25 -9.86 11.20
N THR A 101 22.13 -9.71 10.20
CA THR A 101 22.98 -8.52 10.07
C THR A 101 22.13 -7.31 9.68
N ALA A 102 21.21 -7.49 8.73
CA ALA A 102 20.24 -6.45 8.35
C ALA A 102 19.39 -6.01 9.56
N LEU A 103 18.91 -6.97 10.35
CA LEU A 103 18.14 -6.70 11.56
C LEU A 103 18.92 -5.88 12.58
N ALA A 104 20.18 -6.25 12.83
CA ALA A 104 21.05 -5.50 13.74
C ALA A 104 21.32 -4.06 13.26
N LEU A 105 21.54 -3.87 11.95
CA LEU A 105 21.74 -2.55 11.34
C LEU A 105 20.50 -1.66 11.48
N LEU A 106 19.31 -2.22 11.22
CA LEU A 106 18.05 -1.49 11.37
C LEU A 106 17.76 -1.16 12.83
N LYS A 107 17.99 -2.10 13.76
CA LYS A 107 17.85 -1.85 15.20
C LYS A 107 18.74 -0.69 15.65
N ARG A 108 19.99 -0.64 15.19
CA ARG A 108 20.90 0.49 15.45
C ARG A 108 20.35 1.80 14.90
N ALA A 109 19.79 1.80 13.69
CA ALA A 109 19.19 3.00 13.11
C ALA A 109 18.03 3.54 13.96
N VAL A 110 17.23 2.65 14.56
CA VAL A 110 16.10 3.00 15.42
C VAL A 110 16.54 3.48 16.80
N ASP A 111 17.47 2.75 17.44
CA ASP A 111 17.86 2.98 18.83
C ASP A 111 18.85 4.12 19.00
N GLU A 112 19.84 4.23 18.10
CA GLU A 112 20.91 5.22 18.21
C GLU A 112 20.49 6.61 17.70
N PHE A 113 19.44 6.69 16.87
CA PHE A 113 19.01 7.93 16.19
C PHE A 113 17.51 8.23 16.34
N PRO A 114 16.98 8.35 17.58
CA PRO A 114 15.55 8.53 17.83
C PRO A 114 14.99 9.87 17.32
N THR A 115 15.85 10.88 17.11
CA THR A 115 15.50 12.22 16.61
C THR A 115 15.65 12.38 15.10
N SER A 116 16.08 11.33 14.41
CA SER A 116 16.28 11.37 12.96
C SER A 116 14.97 11.59 12.21
N PRO A 117 14.95 12.40 11.12
CA PRO A 117 13.80 12.48 10.24
C PRO A 117 13.48 11.14 9.55
N ASP A 118 14.46 10.24 9.43
CA ASP A 118 14.28 8.90 8.86
C ASP A 118 13.90 7.85 9.92
N GLN A 119 13.75 8.24 11.19
CA GLN A 119 13.43 7.33 12.28
C GLN A 119 12.12 6.54 12.02
N PRO A 120 10.99 7.15 11.59
CA PRO A 120 9.77 6.40 11.31
C PRO A 120 9.94 5.35 10.20
N ARG A 121 10.74 5.69 9.17
CA ARG A 121 11.03 4.79 8.05
C ARG A 121 11.93 3.64 8.50
N ALA A 122 13.00 3.94 9.23
CA ALA A 122 13.89 2.93 9.82
C ALA A 122 13.14 1.98 10.74
N ALA A 123 12.28 2.51 11.62
CA ALA A 123 11.45 1.73 12.52
C ALA A 123 10.44 0.86 11.76
N THR A 124 9.80 1.39 10.72
CA THR A 124 8.89 0.60 9.88
C THR A 124 9.63 -0.55 9.18
N THR A 125 10.80 -0.28 8.58
CA THR A 125 11.61 -1.33 7.92
C THR A 125 12.08 -2.38 8.92
N TYR A 126 12.48 -1.95 10.13
CA TYR A 126 12.80 -2.85 11.23
C TYR A 126 11.61 -3.74 11.64
N GLY A 127 10.42 -3.14 11.81
CA GLY A 127 9.19 -3.85 12.11
C GLY A 127 8.79 -4.87 11.04
N ARG A 128 9.00 -4.54 9.76
CA ARG A 128 8.75 -5.47 8.64
C ARG A 128 9.68 -6.66 8.68
N LEU A 129 10.97 -6.45 8.95
CA LEU A 129 11.92 -7.55 9.06
C LEU A 129 11.63 -8.44 10.29
N LEU A 130 11.20 -7.86 11.40
CA LEU A 130 10.71 -8.62 12.56
C LEU A 130 9.48 -9.46 12.20
N GLU A 131 8.53 -8.89 11.44
CA GLU A 131 7.35 -9.60 10.93
C GLU A 131 7.75 -10.80 10.06
N ASP A 132 8.66 -10.62 9.11
CA ASP A 132 9.16 -11.67 8.21
C ASP A 132 9.87 -12.80 8.98
N LEU A 133 10.53 -12.48 10.10
CA LEU A 133 11.16 -13.43 11.02
C LEU A 133 10.18 -14.08 12.00
N GLY A 134 8.87 -13.78 11.92
CA GLY A 134 7.87 -14.30 12.83
C GLY A 134 7.89 -13.70 14.24
N ARG A 135 8.64 -12.61 14.46
CA ARG A 135 8.72 -11.87 15.73
C ARG A 135 7.57 -10.88 15.85
N ILE A 136 6.35 -11.40 15.82
CA ILE A 136 5.11 -10.62 15.67
C ILE A 136 4.87 -9.62 16.80
N ALA A 137 5.16 -10.00 18.05
CA ALA A 137 4.97 -9.11 19.20
C ALA A 137 5.89 -7.87 19.11
N ASP A 138 7.17 -8.09 18.78
CA ASP A 138 8.16 -7.02 18.62
C ASP A 138 7.75 -6.11 17.44
N ALA A 139 7.34 -6.69 16.31
CA ALA A 139 6.86 -5.93 15.15
C ALA A 139 5.64 -5.06 15.51
N LYS A 140 4.65 -5.62 16.21
CA LYS A 140 3.46 -4.88 16.67
C LYS A 140 3.84 -3.71 17.58
N GLN A 141 4.80 -3.89 18.48
CA GLN A 141 5.30 -2.82 19.35
C GLN A 141 5.95 -1.69 18.54
N VAL A 142 6.83 -2.04 17.60
CA VAL A 142 7.52 -1.06 16.73
C VAL A 142 6.53 -0.27 15.89
N TYR A 143 5.61 -0.94 15.20
CA TYR A 143 4.61 -0.25 14.38
C TYR A 143 3.67 0.63 15.22
N SER A 144 3.29 0.18 16.42
CA SER A 144 2.45 0.96 17.34
C SER A 144 3.16 2.25 17.79
N ALA A 145 4.46 2.18 18.06
CA ALA A 145 5.26 3.35 18.39
C ALA A 145 5.28 4.36 17.22
N VAL A 146 5.52 3.90 15.99
CA VAL A 146 5.50 4.76 14.80
C VAL A 146 4.12 5.40 14.60
N ARG A 147 3.03 4.62 14.71
CA ARG A 147 1.66 5.14 14.60
C ARG A 147 1.37 6.26 15.61
N ALA A 148 1.91 6.15 16.82
CA ALA A 148 1.68 7.10 17.90
C ALA A 148 2.49 8.39 17.78
N THR A 149 3.71 8.34 17.22
CA THR A 149 4.65 9.48 17.27
C THR A 149 4.92 10.14 15.91
N ALA A 150 4.77 9.43 14.79
CA ALA A 150 5.12 9.95 13.48
C ALA A 150 3.97 10.76 12.84
N GLN A 151 4.34 11.69 11.96
CA GLN A 151 3.38 12.44 11.15
C GLN A 151 2.65 11.51 10.17
N PRO A 152 1.41 11.84 9.73
CA PRO A 152 0.64 11.04 8.78
C PRO A 152 1.46 10.51 7.60
N ALA A 153 2.14 11.41 6.87
CA ALA A 153 2.95 11.10 5.69
C ALA A 153 4.09 10.09 5.93
N LEU A 154 4.47 9.82 7.19
CA LEU A 154 5.56 8.90 7.55
C LEU A 154 5.09 7.65 8.27
N ARG A 155 3.80 7.53 8.64
CA ARG A 155 3.29 6.41 9.43
C ARG A 155 2.43 5.41 8.65
N GLY A 156 1.98 5.74 7.44
CA GLY A 156 1.09 4.89 6.63
C GLY A 156 1.58 3.44 6.50
N ALA A 157 2.88 3.25 6.24
CA ALA A 157 3.51 1.95 6.14
C ALA A 157 3.46 1.11 7.43
N ALA A 158 3.66 1.74 8.59
CA ALA A 158 3.57 1.10 9.91
C ALA A 158 2.13 0.76 10.27
N VAL A 159 1.19 1.65 9.96
CA VAL A 159 -0.24 1.42 10.15
C VAL A 159 -0.72 0.25 9.28
N ALA A 160 -0.28 0.17 8.03
CA ALA A 160 -0.54 -0.99 7.17
C ALA A 160 0.09 -2.28 7.73
N GLY A 161 1.25 -2.18 8.40
CA GLY A 161 1.84 -3.28 9.16
C GLY A 161 0.93 -3.78 10.28
N LEU A 162 0.41 -2.87 11.12
CA LEU A 162 -0.57 -3.23 12.15
C LEU A 162 -1.83 -3.85 11.55
N ALA A 163 -2.32 -3.33 10.42
CA ALA A 163 -3.49 -3.86 9.74
C ALA A 163 -3.28 -5.33 9.32
N ARG A 164 -2.13 -5.65 8.72
CA ARG A 164 -1.78 -7.04 8.37
C ARG A 164 -1.69 -7.95 9.60
N LEU A 165 -1.12 -7.46 10.70
CA LEU A 165 -1.00 -8.23 11.94
C LEU A 165 -2.37 -8.52 12.57
N ALA A 166 -3.25 -7.51 12.63
CA ALA A 166 -4.63 -7.66 13.10
C ALA A 166 -5.42 -8.64 12.21
N GLU A 167 -5.26 -8.55 10.89
CA GLU A 167 -5.93 -9.44 9.94
C GLU A 167 -5.49 -10.90 10.14
N ARG A 168 -4.19 -11.15 10.32
CA ARG A 168 -3.66 -12.49 10.63
C ARG A 168 -4.14 -13.02 11.98
N ALA A 169 -4.42 -12.14 12.93
CA ALA A 169 -4.99 -12.50 14.23
C ALA A 169 -6.50 -12.76 14.17
N GLY A 170 -7.16 -12.53 13.03
CA GLY A 170 -8.62 -12.62 12.89
C GLY A 170 -9.37 -11.40 13.43
N GLU A 171 -8.67 -10.33 13.79
CA GLU A 171 -9.22 -9.06 14.28
C GLU A 171 -9.68 -8.19 13.08
N LEU A 172 -10.61 -8.70 12.27
CA LEU A 172 -10.92 -8.15 10.95
C LEU A 172 -11.45 -6.71 10.97
N VAL A 173 -12.23 -6.34 11.99
CA VAL A 173 -12.76 -4.97 12.11
C VAL A 173 -11.63 -3.98 12.39
N GLU A 174 -10.73 -4.33 13.33
CA GLU A 174 -9.53 -3.53 13.63
C GLU A 174 -8.63 -3.44 12.39
N ALA A 175 -8.42 -4.55 11.68
CA ALA A 175 -7.64 -4.58 10.46
C ALA A 175 -8.20 -3.64 9.38
N ARG A 176 -9.51 -3.66 9.14
CA ARG A 176 -10.19 -2.76 8.19
C ARG A 176 -9.99 -1.30 8.55
N ASP A 177 -10.17 -0.97 9.82
CA ASP A 177 -10.06 0.41 10.30
C ASP A 177 -8.60 0.90 10.23
N LEU A 178 -7.63 0.02 10.50
CA LEU A 178 -6.21 0.30 10.30
C LEU A 178 -5.85 0.45 8.81
N TYR A 179 -6.35 -0.39 7.91
CA TYR A 179 -6.13 -0.21 6.47
C TYR A 179 -6.73 1.11 5.98
N ARG A 180 -7.94 1.48 6.44
CA ARG A 180 -8.54 2.78 6.13
C ARG A 180 -7.65 3.94 6.59
N GLN A 181 -7.11 3.85 7.80
CA GLN A 181 -6.14 4.85 8.29
C GLN A 181 -4.87 4.86 7.44
N ALA A 182 -4.33 3.69 7.08
CA ALA A 182 -3.12 3.59 6.27
C ALA A 182 -3.30 4.20 4.87
N VAL A 183 -4.47 4.02 4.24
CA VAL A 183 -4.83 4.69 2.97
C VAL A 183 -4.82 6.22 3.13
N ALA A 184 -5.36 6.74 4.23
CA ALA A 184 -5.39 8.18 4.49
C ALA A 184 -4.01 8.77 4.87
N ASP A 185 -3.17 7.99 5.53
CA ASP A 185 -1.83 8.41 5.97
C ASP A 185 -0.76 8.24 4.87
N SER A 186 -1.03 7.50 3.79
CA SER A 186 -0.04 7.20 2.73
C SER A 186 -0.17 8.14 1.53
N GLU A 187 0.95 8.38 0.85
CA GLU A 187 0.98 9.10 -0.42
C GLU A 187 0.19 8.35 -1.49
N TRP A 188 -0.63 9.07 -2.27
CA TRP A 188 -1.47 8.51 -3.33
C TRP A 188 -0.66 7.65 -4.31
N ASP A 189 -1.16 6.46 -4.62
CA ASP A 189 -0.52 5.48 -5.52
C ASP A 189 0.91 5.03 -5.13
N SER A 190 1.37 5.35 -3.91
CA SER A 190 2.57 4.73 -3.37
C SER A 190 2.37 3.21 -3.19
N PRO A 191 3.44 2.39 -3.20
CA PRO A 191 3.34 0.96 -2.91
C PRO A 191 2.59 0.66 -1.60
N GLU A 192 2.82 1.48 -0.57
CA GLU A 192 2.16 1.40 0.73
C GLU A 192 0.66 1.67 0.65
N TRP A 193 0.28 2.74 -0.05
CA TRP A 193 -1.13 3.09 -0.27
C TRP A 193 -1.85 1.99 -1.05
N ASN A 194 -1.18 1.46 -2.08
CA ASN A 194 -1.66 0.38 -2.92
C ASN A 194 -1.96 -0.88 -2.10
N LEU A 195 -1.01 -1.32 -1.27
CA LEU A 195 -1.18 -2.45 -0.35
C LEU A 195 -2.30 -2.20 0.66
N ALA A 196 -2.39 -0.99 1.20
CA ALA A 196 -3.43 -0.64 2.18
C ALA A 196 -4.82 -0.63 1.55
N LEU A 197 -4.97 -0.10 0.34
CA LEU A 197 -6.25 -0.07 -0.37
C LEU A 197 -6.71 -1.47 -0.79
N ASP A 198 -5.79 -2.35 -1.16
CA ASP A 198 -6.11 -3.76 -1.47
C ASP A 198 -6.63 -4.49 -0.23
N GLY A 199 -5.96 -4.32 0.92
CA GLY A 199 -6.41 -4.85 2.21
C GLY A 199 -7.77 -4.30 2.64
N LEU A 200 -7.95 -2.97 2.53
CA LEU A 200 -9.21 -2.28 2.80
C LEU A 200 -10.34 -2.83 1.93
N GLY A 201 -10.11 -2.92 0.62
CA GLY A 201 -11.11 -3.39 -0.34
C GLY A 201 -11.54 -4.82 -0.08
N ARG A 202 -10.58 -5.72 0.19
CA ARG A 202 -10.88 -7.11 0.55
C ARG A 202 -11.75 -7.20 1.80
N LEU A 203 -11.41 -6.49 2.87
CA LEU A 203 -12.18 -6.54 4.12
C LEU A 203 -13.54 -5.85 3.99
N ASN A 204 -13.63 -4.74 3.26
CA ASN A 204 -14.90 -4.09 2.96
C ASN A 204 -15.86 -5.05 2.24
N VAL A 205 -15.38 -5.77 1.23
CA VAL A 205 -16.18 -6.80 0.53
C VAL A 205 -16.54 -7.95 1.46
N HIS A 206 -15.58 -8.44 2.24
CA HIS A 206 -15.82 -9.51 3.22
C HIS A 206 -17.00 -9.15 4.14
N PHE A 207 -16.96 -7.95 4.74
CA PHE A 207 -18.04 -7.51 5.62
C PHE A 207 -19.36 -7.28 4.90
N ILE A 208 -19.38 -6.82 3.65
CA ILE A 208 -20.64 -6.69 2.91
C ILE A 208 -21.24 -8.06 2.60
N PHE A 209 -20.44 -9.05 2.23
CA PHE A 209 -20.93 -10.35 1.77
C PHE A 209 -20.97 -11.46 2.82
N SER A 210 -20.48 -11.24 4.03
CA SER A 210 -20.58 -12.19 5.13
C SER A 210 -21.84 -11.96 5.98
N GLN A 211 -22.16 -12.91 6.86
CA GLN A 211 -23.23 -12.75 7.86
C GLN A 211 -22.79 -11.93 9.09
N GLU A 212 -21.53 -11.51 9.17
CA GLU A 212 -20.98 -10.77 10.31
C GLU A 212 -21.55 -9.36 10.38
N GLU A 213 -22.16 -8.96 11.49
CA GLU A 213 -22.70 -7.60 11.63
C GLU A 213 -21.58 -6.60 11.96
N THR A 214 -21.54 -5.49 11.22
CA THR A 214 -20.67 -4.33 11.51
C THR A 214 -21.54 -3.12 11.91
N PRO A 215 -20.97 -2.01 12.41
CA PRO A 215 -21.75 -0.81 12.70
C PRO A 215 -22.51 -0.23 11.50
N GLU A 216 -22.07 -0.54 10.27
CA GLU A 216 -22.73 -0.14 9.03
C GLU A 216 -23.85 -1.11 8.58
N SER A 217 -24.00 -2.25 9.26
CA SER A 217 -25.05 -3.23 8.98
C SER A 217 -26.40 -2.75 9.50
N GLU A 218 -27.41 -2.87 8.65
CA GLU A 218 -28.80 -2.60 9.01
C GLU A 218 -29.66 -3.85 8.84
N PRO A 219 -30.62 -4.10 9.74
CA PRO A 219 -31.54 -5.21 9.59
C PRO A 219 -32.77 -4.84 8.77
N TYR A 220 -33.22 -5.80 7.96
CA TYR A 220 -34.49 -5.76 7.28
C TYR A 220 -35.35 -6.95 7.73
N ILE A 221 -36.61 -6.71 8.11
CA ILE A 221 -37.56 -7.76 8.48
C ILE A 221 -38.42 -8.09 7.26
N VAL A 222 -38.34 -9.32 6.77
CA VAL A 222 -39.10 -9.78 5.61
C VAL A 222 -40.60 -9.66 5.88
N ALA A 223 -41.31 -8.94 5.03
CA ALA A 223 -42.76 -8.78 5.09
C ALA A 223 -43.48 -9.82 4.22
N PRO A 224 -44.75 -10.15 4.50
CA PRO A 224 -45.56 -10.96 3.60
C PRO A 224 -45.60 -10.41 2.17
N GLY A 225 -45.28 -11.26 1.18
CA GLY A 225 -45.25 -10.89 -0.24
C GLY A 225 -43.94 -10.25 -0.74
N ASP A 226 -42.92 -10.14 0.13
CA ASP A 226 -41.58 -9.76 -0.31
C ASP A 226 -40.92 -10.86 -1.16
N SER A 227 -40.06 -10.41 -2.08
CA SER A 227 -39.05 -11.23 -2.74
C SER A 227 -37.71 -10.51 -2.65
N LEU A 228 -36.58 -11.21 -2.77
CA LEU A 228 -35.26 -10.57 -2.69
C LEU A 228 -35.09 -9.44 -3.71
N ASN A 229 -35.67 -9.57 -4.90
CA ASN A 229 -35.63 -8.51 -5.91
C ASN A 229 -36.41 -7.26 -5.45
N ARG A 230 -37.61 -7.43 -4.89
CA ARG A 230 -38.41 -6.29 -4.38
C ARG A 230 -37.75 -5.62 -3.18
N ILE A 231 -37.17 -6.42 -2.28
CA ILE A 231 -36.39 -5.91 -1.15
C ILE A 231 -35.17 -5.14 -1.67
N GLY A 232 -34.44 -5.70 -2.63
CA GLY A 232 -33.28 -5.06 -3.25
C GLY A 232 -33.61 -3.68 -3.83
N VAL A 233 -34.68 -3.59 -4.63
CA VAL A 233 -35.15 -2.31 -5.18
C VAL A 233 -35.51 -1.31 -4.08
N ARG A 234 -36.20 -1.76 -3.02
CA ARG A 234 -36.62 -0.89 -1.91
C ARG A 234 -35.42 -0.34 -1.13
N LEU A 235 -34.40 -1.16 -0.91
CA LEU A 235 -33.22 -0.84 -0.10
C LEU A 235 -32.04 -0.31 -0.92
N ASN A 236 -32.23 -0.09 -2.22
CA ASN A 236 -31.15 0.24 -3.16
C ASN A 236 -29.94 -0.72 -3.07
N THR A 237 -30.20 -2.02 -3.06
CA THR A 237 -29.16 -3.07 -3.01
C THR A 237 -29.43 -4.17 -4.04
N THR A 238 -28.40 -4.96 -4.35
CA THR A 238 -28.53 -6.05 -5.30
C THR A 238 -29.09 -7.30 -4.62
N GLN A 239 -29.78 -8.14 -5.40
CA GLN A 239 -30.17 -9.47 -4.94
C GLN A 239 -28.95 -10.33 -4.54
N GLY A 240 -27.85 -10.24 -5.29
CA GLY A 240 -26.62 -11.01 -5.01
C GLY A 240 -26.01 -10.65 -3.66
N MET A 241 -25.98 -9.36 -3.31
CA MET A 241 -25.53 -8.89 -2.00
C MET A 241 -26.39 -9.45 -0.87
N LEU A 242 -27.72 -9.38 -0.99
CA LEU A 242 -28.65 -9.95 0.00
C LEU A 242 -28.48 -11.47 0.15
N ILE A 243 -28.30 -12.19 -0.96
CA ILE A 243 -28.06 -13.64 -0.95
C ILE A 243 -26.81 -13.97 -0.16
N ARG A 244 -25.68 -13.33 -0.52
CA ARG A 244 -24.36 -13.62 0.06
C ARG A 244 -24.29 -13.23 1.53
N ALA A 245 -24.69 -11.99 1.85
CA ALA A 245 -24.66 -11.46 3.21
C ALA A 245 -25.52 -12.25 4.21
N ASN A 246 -26.48 -13.05 3.71
CA ASN A 246 -27.40 -13.82 4.55
C ASN A 246 -27.27 -15.33 4.36
N GLY A 247 -26.30 -15.81 3.57
CA GLY A 247 -26.13 -17.24 3.28
C GLY A 247 -27.39 -17.92 2.73
N ILE A 248 -28.13 -17.22 1.85
CA ILE A 248 -29.38 -17.75 1.29
C ILE A 248 -29.07 -18.73 0.16
N GLU A 249 -29.31 -20.01 0.38
CA GLU A 249 -29.12 -21.03 -0.66
C GLU A 249 -30.24 -21.00 -1.72
N ASP A 250 -31.48 -20.76 -1.30
CA ASP A 250 -32.65 -20.74 -2.17
C ASP A 250 -33.39 -19.39 -2.06
N PRO A 251 -33.20 -18.47 -3.01
CA PRO A 251 -33.86 -17.17 -3.06
C PRO A 251 -35.39 -17.20 -3.05
N SER A 252 -36.01 -18.35 -3.41
CA SER A 252 -37.47 -18.50 -3.44
C SER A 252 -38.08 -18.80 -2.06
N LYS A 253 -37.26 -19.18 -1.08
CA LYS A 253 -37.71 -19.65 0.24
C LYS A 253 -37.57 -18.61 1.36
N LEU A 254 -37.88 -17.34 1.07
CA LEU A 254 -37.96 -16.31 2.11
C LEU A 254 -39.16 -16.53 3.04
N ARG A 255 -38.96 -16.30 4.35
CA ARG A 255 -40.02 -16.43 5.36
C ARG A 255 -40.39 -15.06 5.92
N PRO A 256 -41.69 -14.70 6.00
CA PRO A 256 -42.10 -13.50 6.73
C PRO A 256 -41.57 -13.51 8.17
N GLY A 257 -41.07 -12.38 8.65
CA GLY A 257 -40.40 -12.23 9.94
C GLY A 257 -38.92 -12.62 9.96
N GLN A 258 -38.38 -13.22 8.88
CA GLN A 258 -36.94 -13.46 8.74
C GLN A 258 -36.19 -12.12 8.77
N ARG A 259 -35.13 -12.05 9.59
CA ARG A 259 -34.21 -10.92 9.61
C ARG A 259 -33.14 -11.12 8.54
N LEU A 260 -32.98 -10.13 7.67
CA LEU A 260 -31.90 -10.05 6.70
C LEU A 260 -30.96 -8.91 7.07
N LYS A 261 -29.67 -9.18 7.06
CA LYS A 261 -28.62 -8.16 7.06
C LYS A 261 -28.54 -7.51 5.68
N HIS A 262 -28.34 -6.20 5.65
CA HIS A 262 -27.84 -5.48 4.50
C HIS A 262 -26.91 -4.35 4.93
N THR A 263 -26.14 -3.80 4.00
CA THR A 263 -25.19 -2.70 4.28
C THR A 263 -25.44 -1.57 3.28
N PRO A 264 -26.22 -0.55 3.65
CA PRO A 264 -26.56 0.55 2.76
C PRO A 264 -25.31 1.30 2.29
N THR A 265 -25.05 1.23 0.99
CA THR A 265 -23.93 1.93 0.35
C THR A 265 -24.32 2.39 -1.04
N ASP A 266 -24.36 3.70 -1.23
CA ASP A 266 -24.49 4.29 -2.55
C ASP A 266 -23.11 4.29 -3.21
N PHE A 267 -22.95 3.40 -4.18
CA PHE A 267 -21.71 3.25 -4.92
C PHE A 267 -21.63 4.20 -6.10
N ARG A 268 -20.39 4.56 -6.45
CA ARG A 268 -20.02 5.10 -7.76
C ARG A 268 -18.72 4.47 -8.25
N ILE A 269 -18.56 4.42 -9.55
CA ILE A 269 -17.40 3.83 -10.22
C ILE A 269 -16.61 4.93 -10.92
N ILE A 270 -15.29 4.87 -10.80
CA ILE A 270 -14.36 5.66 -11.62
C ILE A 270 -13.44 4.69 -12.35
N ILE A 271 -13.37 4.79 -13.68
CA ILE A 271 -12.42 4.04 -14.49
C ILE A 271 -11.31 5.02 -14.90
N GLU A 272 -10.11 4.79 -14.37
CA GLU A 272 -8.89 5.50 -14.74
C GLU A 272 -8.20 4.79 -15.89
N ARG A 273 -8.06 5.49 -17.02
CA ARG A 273 -7.43 4.93 -18.21
C ARG A 273 -5.93 4.78 -18.04
N SER A 274 -5.23 5.82 -17.59
CA SER A 274 -3.77 5.87 -17.60
C SER A 274 -3.08 4.72 -16.87
N THR A 275 -3.74 4.16 -15.85
CA THR A 275 -3.22 3.07 -15.03
C THR A 275 -4.01 1.76 -15.17
N CYS A 276 -5.02 1.69 -16.05
CA CYS A 276 -5.89 0.52 -16.21
C CYS A 276 -6.56 0.09 -14.89
N ARG A 277 -7.12 1.05 -14.14
CA ARG A 277 -7.75 0.81 -12.83
C ARG A 277 -9.21 1.22 -12.80
N LEU A 278 -10.01 0.45 -12.05
CA LEU A 278 -11.38 0.81 -11.69
C LEU A 278 -11.45 0.99 -10.17
N PHE A 279 -11.90 2.16 -9.73
CA PHE A 279 -12.12 2.49 -8.34
C PHE A 279 -13.61 2.44 -8.04
N LEU A 280 -13.97 1.67 -7.02
CA LEU A 280 -15.29 1.67 -6.42
C LEU A 280 -15.27 2.57 -5.19
N LEU A 281 -16.18 3.52 -5.13
CA LEU A 281 -16.32 4.44 -4.01
C LEU A 281 -17.67 4.27 -3.35
N GLY A 282 -17.70 4.25 -2.03
CA GLY A 282 -18.92 4.21 -1.22
C GLY A 282 -18.93 5.40 -0.27
N LYS A 283 -20.05 6.13 -0.21
CA LYS A 283 -20.20 7.34 0.65
C LYS A 283 -19.04 8.34 0.48
N ASN A 284 -18.59 8.56 -0.77
CA ASN A 284 -17.44 9.42 -1.13
C ASN A 284 -16.11 9.04 -0.47
N THR A 285 -15.90 7.76 -0.20
CA THR A 285 -14.61 7.22 0.25
C THR A 285 -14.21 6.06 -0.64
N LEU A 286 -12.90 5.82 -0.77
CA LEU A 286 -12.39 4.67 -1.50
C LEU A 286 -12.85 3.38 -0.81
N PHE A 287 -13.61 2.58 -1.55
CA PHE A 287 -14.13 1.31 -1.06
C PHE A 287 -13.23 0.16 -1.49
N LYS A 288 -12.91 0.07 -2.78
CA LYS A 288 -12.04 -0.96 -3.37
C LYS A 288 -11.50 -0.46 -4.71
N ARG A 289 -10.40 -1.06 -5.19
CA ARG A 289 -9.95 -0.94 -6.58
C ARG A 289 -9.85 -2.30 -7.27
N TYR A 290 -9.86 -2.27 -8.59
CA TYR A 290 -9.72 -3.42 -9.47
C TYR A 290 -8.74 -3.08 -10.60
N SER A 291 -8.02 -4.09 -11.10
CA SER A 291 -7.32 -3.97 -12.37
C SER A 291 -8.32 -4.23 -13.50
N VAL A 292 -8.24 -3.45 -14.58
CA VAL A 292 -9.16 -3.58 -15.72
C VAL A 292 -8.40 -3.61 -17.04
N GLY A 293 -8.84 -4.42 -18.00
CA GLY A 293 -8.41 -4.31 -19.39
C GLY A 293 -9.23 -3.25 -20.10
N LEU A 294 -8.59 -2.40 -20.90
CA LEU A 294 -9.22 -1.24 -21.55
C LEU A 294 -9.03 -1.26 -23.07
N GLY A 295 -9.66 -0.31 -23.75
CA GLY A 295 -9.63 -0.16 -25.19
C GLY A 295 -8.23 0.05 -25.74
N MET A 296 -7.88 -0.65 -26.83
CA MET A 296 -6.61 -0.48 -27.53
C MET A 296 -6.54 0.87 -28.28
N PRO A 297 -5.35 1.34 -28.68
CA PRO A 297 -5.24 2.56 -29.48
C PRO A 297 -6.11 2.51 -30.75
N GLY A 298 -6.93 3.54 -30.99
CA GLY A 298 -7.94 3.59 -32.05
C GLY A 298 -9.34 3.11 -31.65
N ASP A 299 -9.44 2.33 -30.57
CA ASP A 299 -10.69 1.88 -29.95
C ASP A 299 -10.67 2.20 -28.44
N GLU A 300 -10.16 3.38 -28.10
CA GLU A 300 -9.96 3.76 -26.70
C GLU A 300 -11.29 3.72 -25.92
N THR A 301 -11.22 3.25 -24.68
CA THR A 301 -12.36 3.36 -23.75
C THR A 301 -12.76 4.82 -23.62
N THR A 302 -13.95 5.16 -24.13
CA THR A 302 -14.32 6.55 -24.35
C THR A 302 -14.58 7.29 -23.04
N LEU A 303 -13.85 8.38 -22.82
CA LEU A 303 -14.02 9.27 -21.67
C LEU A 303 -15.45 9.78 -21.58
N GLY A 304 -15.96 9.97 -20.36
CA GLY A 304 -17.30 10.54 -20.16
C GLY A 304 -18.01 10.03 -18.92
N SER A 305 -19.26 10.50 -18.77
CA SER A 305 -20.16 10.09 -17.69
C SER A 305 -21.19 9.11 -18.21
N TYR A 306 -21.36 8.01 -17.48
CA TYR A 306 -22.26 6.92 -17.77
C TYR A 306 -23.00 6.48 -16.51
N THR A 307 -23.96 5.58 -16.66
CA THR A 307 -24.59 4.84 -15.57
C THR A 307 -24.65 3.36 -15.89
N ILE A 308 -24.61 2.51 -14.86
CA ILE A 308 -24.82 1.06 -15.04
C ILE A 308 -26.26 0.80 -15.52
N GLY A 309 -26.40 0.17 -16.68
CA GLY A 309 -27.68 -0.19 -17.26
C GLY A 309 -28.25 -1.52 -16.74
N ASN A 310 -29.04 -2.20 -17.59
CA ASN A 310 -29.63 -3.50 -17.28
C ASN A 310 -28.55 -4.58 -17.31
N LYS A 311 -28.11 -5.00 -16.12
CA LYS A 311 -27.05 -6.00 -15.96
C LYS A 311 -27.55 -7.39 -16.35
N MET A 312 -26.65 -8.22 -16.88
CA MET A 312 -26.93 -9.59 -17.29
C MET A 312 -25.93 -10.56 -16.64
N LYS A 313 -26.46 -11.60 -16.02
CA LYS A 313 -25.70 -12.77 -15.57
C LYS A 313 -25.67 -13.80 -16.71
N ASP A 314 -24.51 -14.41 -16.92
CA ASP A 314 -24.26 -15.42 -17.95
C ASP A 314 -24.77 -14.95 -19.33
N PRO A 315 -24.20 -13.86 -19.89
CA PRO A 315 -24.69 -13.26 -21.12
C PRO A 315 -24.33 -14.09 -22.36
N THR A 316 -25.28 -14.21 -23.30
CA THR A 316 -24.95 -14.60 -24.68
C THR A 316 -24.18 -13.47 -25.36
N TRP A 317 -23.04 -13.76 -25.97
CA TRP A 317 -22.28 -12.77 -26.72
C TRP A 317 -22.71 -12.74 -28.18
N TYR A 318 -23.17 -11.57 -28.63
CA TYR A 318 -23.54 -11.32 -30.02
C TYR A 318 -22.37 -10.68 -30.75
N ARG A 319 -21.46 -11.51 -31.27
CA ARG A 319 -20.34 -11.09 -32.12
C ARG A 319 -20.84 -10.28 -33.33
N PRO A 320 -20.22 -9.13 -33.66
CA PRO A 320 -20.51 -8.43 -34.91
C PRO A 320 -20.30 -9.34 -36.13
N GLY A 321 -21.35 -9.54 -36.93
CA GLY A 321 -21.31 -10.35 -38.16
C GLY A 321 -21.18 -11.86 -37.94
N GLY A 322 -21.32 -12.36 -36.72
CA GLY A 322 -21.21 -13.79 -36.38
C GLY A 322 -22.47 -14.37 -35.75
N SER A 323 -22.43 -15.69 -35.53
CA SER A 323 -23.46 -16.38 -34.75
C SER A 323 -23.40 -15.99 -33.27
N PRO A 324 -24.53 -15.99 -32.54
CA PRO A 324 -24.55 -15.81 -31.10
C PRO A 324 -23.70 -16.89 -30.41
N VAL A 325 -22.83 -16.48 -29.49
CA VAL A 325 -21.98 -17.36 -28.69
C VAL A 325 -22.64 -17.52 -27.31
N PRO A 326 -23.10 -18.73 -26.93
CA PRO A 326 -23.87 -18.91 -25.71
C PRO A 326 -23.02 -18.72 -24.44
N PRO A 327 -23.66 -18.61 -23.27
CA PRO A 327 -22.94 -18.54 -21.99
C PRO A 327 -22.18 -19.85 -21.72
N GLY A 328 -21.00 -19.74 -21.09
CA GLY A 328 -20.14 -20.88 -20.78
C GLY A 328 -19.31 -21.42 -21.96
N ASP A 329 -19.53 -20.91 -23.16
CA ASP A 329 -18.69 -21.22 -24.32
C ASP A 329 -17.30 -20.57 -24.18
N PRO A 330 -16.18 -21.29 -24.43
CA PRO A 330 -14.83 -20.73 -24.38
C PRO A 330 -14.60 -19.53 -25.32
N GLU A 331 -15.38 -19.37 -26.39
CA GLU A 331 -15.29 -18.22 -27.30
C GLU A 331 -16.05 -16.98 -26.77
N ASN A 332 -16.81 -17.11 -25.69
CA ASN A 332 -17.59 -15.99 -25.14
C ASN A 332 -16.68 -14.98 -24.43
N GLU A 333 -16.39 -13.87 -25.11
CA GLU A 333 -15.51 -12.81 -24.56
C GLU A 333 -16.13 -11.98 -23.44
N LEU A 334 -17.46 -12.06 -23.22
CA LEU A 334 -18.14 -11.32 -22.16
C LEU A 334 -17.94 -11.98 -20.77
N GLY A 335 -17.55 -13.26 -20.74
CA GLY A 335 -17.43 -14.03 -19.51
C GLY A 335 -18.78 -14.20 -18.82
N THR A 336 -18.79 -14.13 -17.49
CA THR A 336 -19.96 -14.51 -16.68
C THR A 336 -20.89 -13.36 -16.33
N ARG A 337 -20.48 -12.10 -16.52
CA ARG A 337 -21.27 -10.91 -16.20
C ARG A 337 -21.09 -9.82 -17.26
N TRP A 338 -22.19 -9.16 -17.59
CA TRP A 338 -22.23 -7.98 -18.45
C TRP A 338 -22.98 -6.85 -17.77
N MET A 339 -22.38 -5.66 -17.73
CA MET A 339 -22.95 -4.44 -17.18
C MET A 339 -22.82 -3.32 -18.22
N PRO A 340 -23.88 -3.02 -18.99
CA PRO A 340 -23.79 -2.00 -20.04
C PRO A 340 -23.60 -0.61 -19.43
N LEU A 341 -22.82 0.24 -20.11
CA LEU A 341 -22.64 1.64 -19.75
C LEU A 341 -23.61 2.49 -20.56
N VAL A 342 -24.61 3.05 -19.88
CA VAL A 342 -25.60 3.94 -20.49
C VAL A 342 -25.04 5.37 -20.46
N PRO A 343 -24.85 6.03 -21.61
CA PRO A 343 -24.26 7.37 -21.65
C PRO A 343 -25.19 8.43 -21.04
N ASN A 344 -24.60 9.37 -20.30
CA ASN A 344 -25.33 10.51 -19.70
C ASN A 344 -25.25 11.79 -20.56
N ALA A 345 -24.59 11.74 -21.71
CA ALA A 345 -24.43 12.87 -22.63
C ALA A 345 -24.56 12.40 -24.09
N GLU A 346 -25.00 13.30 -24.96
CA GLU A 346 -25.04 13.06 -26.41
C GLU A 346 -23.62 12.86 -26.97
N GLY A 347 -23.51 12.03 -28.01
CA GLY A 347 -22.23 11.75 -28.69
C GLY A 347 -21.34 10.70 -28.02
N LEU A 348 -21.71 10.20 -26.83
CA LEU A 348 -21.03 9.07 -26.20
C LEU A 348 -21.51 7.72 -26.76
N PRO A 349 -20.64 6.70 -26.82
CA PRO A 349 -20.98 5.38 -27.36
C PRO A 349 -21.99 4.64 -26.48
N THR A 350 -22.93 3.94 -27.13
CA THR A 350 -23.95 3.10 -26.47
C THR A 350 -23.58 1.61 -26.42
N SER A 351 -22.45 1.23 -27.03
CA SER A 351 -21.97 -0.15 -27.11
C SER A 351 -20.99 -0.53 -25.99
N LEU A 352 -20.60 0.44 -25.14
CA LEU A 352 -19.65 0.18 -24.05
C LEU A 352 -20.29 -0.56 -22.88
N GLY A 353 -19.46 -1.33 -22.18
CA GLY A 353 -19.85 -2.08 -20.99
C GLY A 353 -18.65 -2.43 -20.12
N ILE A 354 -18.96 -2.81 -18.89
CA ILE A 354 -18.05 -3.50 -17.98
C ILE A 354 -18.42 -4.98 -18.00
N HIS A 355 -17.45 -5.86 -18.26
CA HIS A 355 -17.71 -7.29 -18.37
C HIS A 355 -16.52 -8.15 -17.94
N GLY A 356 -16.74 -9.46 -17.83
CA GLY A 356 -15.68 -10.43 -17.53
C GLY A 356 -14.75 -10.64 -18.71
N THR A 357 -13.83 -11.59 -18.63
CA THR A 357 -13.06 -12.02 -19.80
C THR A 357 -12.73 -13.49 -19.73
N ASN A 358 -12.65 -14.13 -20.89
CA ASN A 358 -12.08 -15.47 -21.08
C ASN A 358 -10.55 -15.44 -21.30
N LYS A 359 -9.94 -14.24 -21.31
CA LYS A 359 -8.50 -14.01 -21.49
C LYS A 359 -7.94 -13.14 -20.35
N PRO A 360 -7.77 -13.69 -19.13
CA PRO A 360 -7.37 -12.92 -17.95
C PRO A 360 -6.08 -12.11 -18.13
N GLU A 361 -5.17 -12.58 -18.99
CA GLU A 361 -3.93 -11.89 -19.35
C GLU A 361 -4.14 -10.52 -20.03
N THR A 362 -5.36 -10.24 -20.52
CA THR A 362 -5.73 -8.94 -21.09
C THR A 362 -6.04 -7.88 -20.04
N VAL A 363 -6.27 -8.26 -18.79
CA VAL A 363 -6.54 -7.33 -17.68
C VAL A 363 -5.25 -6.59 -17.32
N GLY A 364 -5.36 -5.27 -17.11
CA GLY A 364 -4.20 -4.39 -16.93
C GLY A 364 -3.57 -3.88 -18.23
N ASN A 365 -4.12 -4.27 -19.39
CA ASN A 365 -3.61 -3.91 -20.71
C ASN A 365 -4.67 -3.23 -21.59
N TYR A 366 -4.22 -2.49 -22.61
CA TYR A 366 -5.06 -1.87 -23.64
C TYR A 366 -5.26 -2.82 -24.81
N SER A 367 -6.33 -3.63 -24.78
CA SER A 367 -6.53 -4.76 -25.72
C SER A 367 -7.98 -5.01 -26.14
N SER A 368 -8.94 -4.28 -25.56
CA SER A 368 -10.36 -4.41 -25.91
C SER A 368 -10.75 -3.47 -27.06
N LEU A 369 -11.98 -3.62 -27.56
CA LEU A 369 -12.62 -2.69 -28.49
C LEU A 369 -13.39 -1.58 -27.74
N GLY A 370 -12.82 -1.09 -26.65
CA GLY A 370 -13.36 0.00 -25.82
C GLY A 370 -14.00 -0.42 -24.50
N CYS A 371 -14.53 -1.64 -24.37
CA CYS A 371 -15.13 -2.11 -23.11
C CYS A 371 -14.10 -2.31 -21.98
N ALA A 372 -14.54 -2.14 -20.73
CA ALA A 372 -13.72 -2.46 -19.56
C ALA A 372 -13.87 -3.95 -19.20
N ARG A 373 -12.75 -4.66 -19.16
CA ARG A 373 -12.66 -6.10 -18.91
C ARG A 373 -12.11 -6.39 -17.51
N LEU A 374 -12.77 -7.26 -16.76
CA LEU A 374 -12.29 -7.75 -15.47
C LEU A 374 -12.08 -9.26 -15.51
N VAL A 375 -11.22 -9.76 -14.62
CA VAL A 375 -11.14 -11.21 -14.36
C VAL A 375 -12.48 -11.71 -13.81
N PRO A 376 -12.81 -13.01 -13.98
CA PRO A 376 -14.10 -13.57 -13.57
C PRO A 376 -14.47 -13.25 -12.12
N GLU A 377 -13.54 -13.39 -11.18
CA GLU A 377 -13.80 -13.18 -9.75
C GLU A 377 -14.20 -11.72 -9.46
N ASP A 378 -13.49 -10.77 -10.07
CA ASP A 378 -13.70 -9.34 -9.86
C ASP A 378 -14.99 -8.85 -10.52
N VAL A 379 -15.32 -9.34 -11.73
CA VAL A 379 -16.58 -8.92 -12.38
C VAL A 379 -17.80 -9.43 -11.63
N GLU A 380 -17.74 -10.64 -11.08
CA GLU A 380 -18.82 -11.23 -10.30
C GLU A 380 -19.02 -10.50 -8.97
N GLU A 381 -17.92 -10.14 -8.32
CA GLU A 381 -17.93 -9.32 -7.12
C GLU A 381 -18.52 -7.94 -7.39
N LEU A 382 -18.01 -7.21 -8.38
CA LEU A 382 -18.50 -5.87 -8.74
C LEU A 382 -19.98 -5.91 -9.13
N TYR A 383 -20.39 -6.94 -9.89
CA TYR A 383 -21.79 -7.14 -10.27
C TYR A 383 -22.71 -7.27 -9.06
N ASP A 384 -22.29 -7.95 -8.00
CA ASP A 384 -23.09 -8.09 -6.78
C ASP A 384 -23.01 -6.85 -5.88
N LEU A 385 -21.99 -6.00 -6.02
CA LEU A 385 -21.88 -4.76 -5.25
C LEU A 385 -22.78 -3.64 -5.81
N VAL A 386 -22.79 -3.45 -7.13
CA VAL A 386 -23.37 -2.23 -7.75
C VAL A 386 -24.77 -2.44 -8.28
N VAL A 387 -25.65 -1.47 -8.08
CA VAL A 387 -27.04 -1.48 -8.59
C VAL A 387 -27.14 -0.89 -10.00
N ARG A 388 -28.25 -1.15 -10.70
CA ARG A 388 -28.59 -0.36 -11.90
C ARG A 388 -28.71 1.11 -11.52
N GLY A 389 -28.20 1.99 -12.37
CA GLY A 389 -28.15 3.43 -12.13
C GLY A 389 -26.91 3.90 -11.38
N THR A 390 -26.04 2.98 -10.91
CA THR A 390 -24.74 3.33 -10.31
C THR A 390 -23.98 4.26 -11.27
N PRO A 391 -23.58 5.47 -10.85
CA PRO A 391 -22.81 6.38 -11.67
C PRO A 391 -21.45 5.79 -12.03
N VAL A 392 -21.03 6.00 -13.27
CA VAL A 392 -19.72 5.61 -13.78
C VAL A 392 -19.08 6.82 -14.45
N GLU A 393 -17.83 7.11 -14.10
CA GLU A 393 -17.05 8.14 -14.76
C GLU A 393 -15.78 7.53 -15.35
N ILE A 394 -15.53 7.75 -16.64
CA ILE A 394 -14.32 7.31 -17.31
C ILE A 394 -13.44 8.52 -17.53
N VAL A 395 -12.24 8.47 -16.97
CA VAL A 395 -11.29 9.59 -16.89
C VAL A 395 -9.90 9.16 -17.32
N GLU A 396 -9.10 10.13 -17.75
CA GLU A 396 -7.70 9.85 -18.09
C GLU A 396 -6.89 9.55 -16.84
N ASN A 397 -6.99 10.43 -15.83
CA ASN A 397 -6.31 10.31 -14.54
C ASN A 397 -7.31 10.47 -13.40
N PHE A 398 -7.06 9.78 -12.29
CA PHE A 398 -7.83 9.87 -11.06
C PHE A 398 -6.91 10.14 -9.86
N GLY A 399 -7.08 11.33 -9.27
CA GLY A 399 -6.31 11.77 -8.11
C GLY A 399 -7.13 11.87 -6.81
N PRO A 400 -6.46 12.10 -5.68
CA PRO A 400 -7.08 12.18 -4.36
C PRO A 400 -8.16 13.28 -4.26
N GLU A 401 -8.01 14.37 -5.02
CA GLU A 401 -8.95 15.49 -5.07
C GLU A 401 -10.35 15.12 -5.59
N ARG A 402 -10.50 13.91 -6.12
CA ARG A 402 -11.75 13.42 -6.71
C ARG A 402 -12.43 12.34 -5.89
N VAL A 403 -11.90 11.95 -4.72
CA VAL A 403 -12.51 10.91 -3.86
C VAL A 403 -13.82 11.40 -3.21
N GLY A 404 -13.91 12.69 -2.88
CA GLY A 404 -15.09 13.32 -2.29
C GLY A 404 -15.10 14.83 -2.45
#